data_AF-A0A154P7G9-F1
#
_entry.id   AF-A0A154P7G9-F1
#
_cell.length_a   1.000
_cell.length_b   1.000
_cell.length_c   1.000
_cell.angle_alpha   90.00
_cell.angle_beta   90.00
_cell.angle_gamma   90.00
#
_symmetry.space_group_name_H-M   'P 1'
#
loop_
_entity.id
_entity.type
_entity.pdbx_description
1 polymer ?
#
loop_
_entity_poly.entity_id
_entity_poly.type
_entity_poly.pdbx_seq_one_letter_code
_entity_poly.pdbx_strand_id
1 'polypeptide(L)'
;MYSEWPSFCSYFTSFIIDDASLPDLAKLHYLKGCLKGEPALLLQRIPVTDSNFQKAWEKLRGNYENKRRLIRSQLVTFTSIPSATEESAE
;
A
#
# COMPACT_ATOMS: atom_id res chain seq x y z
N MET A 1 -12.42 -1.57 2.11
CA MET A 1 -11.18 -2.31 2.48
C MET A 1 -9.90 -1.80 1.82
N TYR A 2 -9.92 -0.85 0.85
CA TYR A 2 -8.68 -0.25 0.29
C TYR A 2 -8.43 1.21 0.71
N SER A 3 -9.39 1.83 1.41
CA SER A 3 -9.32 3.20 1.91
C SER A 3 -8.44 3.37 3.16
N GLU A 4 -8.06 2.27 3.81
CA GLU A 4 -7.34 2.29 5.08
C GLU A 4 -5.81 2.28 4.91
N TRP A 5 -5.30 1.91 3.73
CA TRP A 5 -3.87 1.90 3.43
C TRP A 5 -3.19 3.27 3.58
N PRO A 6 -3.76 4.39 3.08
CA PRO A 6 -3.18 5.73 3.29
C PRO A 6 -3.14 6.10 4.77
N SER A 7 -4.23 5.83 5.50
CA SER A 7 -4.31 6.10 6.94
C SER A 7 -3.29 5.29 7.73
N PHE A 8 -3.11 4.00 7.37
CA PHE A 8 -2.06 3.16 7.94
C PHE A 8 -0.67 3.71 7.63
N CYS A 9 -0.39 4.11 6.39
CA CYS A 9 0.91 4.69 6.02
C CYS A 9 1.23 5.94 6.83
N SER A 10 0.27 6.86 6.96
CA SER A 10 0.45 8.09 7.73
C SER A 10 0.65 7.78 9.22
N TYR A 11 -0.19 6.93 9.80
CA TYR A 11 -0.08 6.53 11.20
C TYR A 11 1.27 5.86 11.50
N PHE A 12 1.65 4.87 10.69
CA PHE A 12 2.90 4.13 10.87
C PHE A 12 4.12 5.05 10.70
N THR A 13 4.05 6.03 9.79
CA THR A 13 5.13 6.99 9.60
C THR A 13 5.31 7.85 10.85
N SER A 14 4.24 8.50 11.33
CA SER A 14 4.34 9.40 12.49
C SER A 14 4.62 8.69 13.81
N PHE A 15 4.17 7.45 13.98
CA PHE A 15 4.36 6.71 15.24
C PHE A 15 5.63 5.86 15.29
N ILE A 16 6.09 5.34 14.15
CA ILE A 16 7.18 4.34 14.12
C ILE A 16 8.37 4.83 13.30
N ILE A 17 8.15 5.48 12.15
CA ILE A 17 9.26 5.87 11.26
C ILE A 17 9.96 7.13 11.75
N ASP A 18 9.17 8.15 12.11
CA ASP A 18 9.68 9.44 12.60
C ASP A 18 10.25 9.35 14.02
N ASP A 19 10.00 8.24 14.73
CA ASP A 19 10.62 7.98 16.01
C ASP A 19 12.09 7.59 15.83
N ALA A 20 12.98 8.53 16.14
CA ALA A 20 14.43 8.35 16.09
C ALA A 20 14.98 7.49 17.24
N SER A 21 14.18 7.21 18.28
CA SER A 21 14.57 6.34 19.39
C SER A 21 14.46 4.86 19.04
N LEU A 22 13.68 4.51 18.01
CA LEU A 22 13.50 3.15 17.56
C LEU A 22 14.58 2.75 16.55
N PRO A 23 15.31 1.63 16.75
CA PRO A 23 16.19 1.10 15.74
C PRO A 23 15.40 0.51 14.58
N ASP A 24 15.99 0.53 13.38
CA ASP A 24 15.35 0.01 12.16
C ASP A 24 14.93 -1.46 12.29
N LEU A 25 15.70 -2.27 13.02
CA LEU A 25 15.34 -3.63 13.39
C LEU A 25 13.99 -3.71 14.12
N ALA A 26 13.76 -2.82 15.11
CA ALA A 26 12.51 -2.78 15.86
C ALA A 26 11.36 -2.31 14.98
N LYS A 27 11.58 -1.27 14.16
CA LYS A 27 10.58 -0.78 13.19
C LYS A 27 10.14 -1.89 12.24
N LEU A 28 11.08 -2.71 11.76
CA LEU A 28 10.80 -3.84 10.88
C LEU A 28 10.06 -4.97 11.59
N HIS A 29 10.38 -5.23 12.86
CA HIS A 29 9.63 -6.18 13.70
C HIS A 29 8.17 -5.75 13.87
N TYR A 30 7.94 -4.48 14.23
CA TYR A 30 6.59 -3.91 14.33
C TYR A 30 5.85 -3.99 12.99
N LEU A 31 6.53 -3.63 11.89
CA LEU A 31 5.94 -3.68 10.55
C LEU A 31 5.46 -5.09 10.22
N LYS A 32 6.27 -6.12 10.48
CA LYS A 32 5.86 -7.53 10.24
C LYS A 32 4.70 -7.97 11.14
N GLY A 33 4.62 -7.47 12.39
CA GLY A 33 3.52 -7.76 13.31
C GLY A 33 2.18 -7.12 12.90
N CYS A 34 2.21 -5.95 12.27
CA CYS A 34 1.00 -5.27 11.79
C CYS A 34 0.40 -5.89 10.52
N LEU A 35 1.16 -6.71 9.78
CA LEU A 35 0.73 -7.27 8.50
C LEU A 35 0.16 -8.66 8.66
N LYS A 36 -0.92 -8.95 7.93
CA LYS A 36 -1.59 -10.26 7.93
C LYS A 36 -1.90 -10.70 6.51
N GLY A 37 -1.79 -11.99 6.24
CA GLY A 37 -2.08 -12.58 4.92
C GLY A 37 -1.03 -12.24 3.86
N GLU A 38 -1.48 -11.85 2.67
CA GLU A 38 -0.62 -11.51 1.52
C GLU A 38 0.53 -10.50 1.80
N PRO A 39 0.32 -9.37 2.52
CA PRO A 39 1.41 -8.44 2.84
C PRO A 39 2.47 -9.05 3.75
N ALA A 40 2.07 -9.93 4.68
CA ALA A 40 3.00 -10.63 5.55
C ALA A 40 3.88 -11.58 4.74
N LEU A 41 3.31 -12.30 3.76
CA LEU A 41 4.04 -13.17 2.84
C LEU A 41 5.03 -12.39 1.96
N LEU A 42 4.65 -11.18 1.54
CA LEU A 42 5.49 -10.31 0.73
C LEU A 42 6.75 -9.85 1.49
N LEU A 43 6.61 -9.56 2.79
CA LEU A 43 7.74 -9.20 3.66
C LEU A 43 8.42 -10.41 4.33
N GLN A 44 7.84 -11.60 4.30
CA GLN A 44 8.42 -12.82 4.86
C GLN A 44 9.76 -13.16 4.16
N ARG A 45 9.83 -12.89 2.85
CA ARG A 45 11.04 -13.11 2.03
C ARG A 45 12.15 -12.08 2.28
N ILE A 46 11.90 -11.03 3.07
CA ILE A 46 12.89 -10.01 3.38
C ILE A 46 13.52 -10.33 4.75
N PRO A 47 14.85 -10.53 4.81
CA PRO A 47 15.52 -10.81 6.07
C PRO A 47 15.48 -9.56 6.96
N VAL A 48 15.17 -9.79 8.23
CA VAL A 48 15.05 -8.73 9.25
C VAL A 48 16.45 -8.28 9.65
N THR A 49 16.89 -7.17 9.08
CA THR A 49 18.21 -6.55 9.34
C THR A 49 18.02 -5.04 9.33
N ASP A 50 18.87 -4.30 10.06
CA ASP A 50 18.74 -2.84 10.20
C ASP A 50 18.66 -2.13 8.84
N SER A 51 19.48 -2.53 7.86
CA SER A 51 19.47 -1.92 6.53
C SER A 51 18.28 -2.28 5.64
N ASN A 52 17.39 -3.17 6.09
CA ASN A 52 16.30 -3.70 5.27
C ASN A 52 14.93 -3.14 5.64
N PHE A 53 14.79 -2.36 6.71
CA PHE A 53 13.52 -1.71 7.05
C PHE A 53 13.00 -0.86 5.88
N GLN A 54 13.84 0.05 5.37
CA GLN A 54 13.48 0.96 4.30
C GLN A 54 13.09 0.23 3.01
N LYS A 55 13.85 -0.81 2.64
CA LYS A 55 13.53 -1.68 1.48
C LYS A 55 12.20 -2.42 1.66
N ALA A 56 11.93 -2.94 2.87
CA ALA A 56 10.69 -3.62 3.18
C ALA A 56 9.50 -2.66 3.08
N TRP A 57 9.65 -1.47 3.64
CA TRP A 57 8.63 -0.42 3.63
C TRP A 57 8.30 0.06 2.21
N GLU A 58 9.32 0.35 1.39
CA GLU A 58 9.15 0.75 -0.02
C GLU A 58 8.47 -0.35 -0.84
N LYS A 59 8.87 -1.61 -0.66
CA LYS A 59 8.26 -2.74 -1.38
C LYS A 59 6.79 -2.93 -1.02
N LEU A 60 6.46 -2.80 0.26
CA LEU A 60 5.08 -2.86 0.74
C LEU A 60 4.24 -1.74 0.12
N ARG A 61 4.76 -0.51 0.17
CA ARG A 61 4.09 0.68 -0.38
C ARG A 61 3.88 0.56 -1.88
N GLY A 62 4.91 0.18 -2.63
CA GLY A 62 4.82 -0.03 -4.07
C GLY A 62 3.76 -1.07 -4.45
N ASN A 63 3.69 -2.20 -3.74
CA ASN A 63 2.70 -3.23 -4.04
C ASN A 63 1.26 -2.75 -3.82
N TYR A 64 0.99 -2.08 -2.69
CA TYR A 64 -0.35 -1.61 -2.35
C TYR A 64 -0.77 -0.37 -3.13
N GLU A 65 0.14 0.56 -3.40
CA GLU A 65 -0.13 1.69 -4.28
C GLU A 65 -0.37 1.25 -5.73
N ASN A 66 0.39 0.26 -6.23
CA ASN A 66 0.18 -0.28 -7.57
C ASN A 66 -1.17 -1.00 -7.68
N LYS A 67 -1.54 -1.85 -6.70
CA LYS A 67 -2.88 -2.47 -6.66
C LYS A 67 -3.99 -1.41 -6.65
N ARG A 68 -3.84 -0.35 -5.84
CA ARG A 68 -4.80 0.77 -5.82
C ARG A 68 -4.89 1.49 -7.16
N ARG A 69 -3.74 1.77 -7.81
CA ARG A 69 -3.69 2.41 -9.12
C ARG A 69 -4.40 1.56 -10.16
N LEU A 70 -4.19 0.25 -10.16
CA LEU A 70 -4.85 -0.68 -11.08
C LEU A 70 -6.38 -0.68 -10.92
N ILE A 71 -6.87 -0.76 -9.67
CA ILE A 71 -8.31 -0.72 -9.40
C ILE A 71 -8.90 0.64 -9.81
N ARG A 72 -8.20 1.74 -9.49
CA ARG A 72 -8.67 3.08 -9.86
C ARG A 72 -8.67 3.29 -11.37
N SER A 73 -7.68 2.79 -12.10
CA SER A 73 -7.68 2.88 -13.57
C SER A 73 -8.82 2.09 -14.16
N GLN A 74 -9.09 0.88 -13.66
CA GLN A 74 -10.23 0.05 -14.10
C GLN A 74 -11.58 0.74 -13.82
N LEU A 75 -11.75 1.33 -12.63
CA LEU A 75 -12.96 2.07 -12.27
C LEU A 75 -13.16 3.29 -13.19
N VAL A 76 -12.11 4.07 -13.43
CA VAL A 76 -12.16 5.22 -14.35
C VAL A 76 -12.57 4.79 -15.75
N THR A 77 -12.04 3.68 -16.27
CA THR A 77 -12.44 3.15 -17.59
C THR A 77 -13.91 2.75 -17.62
N PHE A 78 -14.44 2.15 -16.55
CA PHE A 78 -15.86 1.79 -16.44
C PHE A 78 -16.79 3.01 -16.29
N THR A 79 -16.39 4.01 -15.51
CA THR A 79 -17.19 5.23 -15.31
C THR A 79 -17.05 6.25 -16.44
N SER A 80 -16.04 6.08 -17.29
CA SER A 80 -15.77 6.95 -18.43
C SER A 80 -16.30 6.37 -19.74
N ILE A 81 -17.30 5.48 -19.69
CA ILE A 81 -18.18 5.23 -20.83
C ILE A 81 -19.00 6.52 -20.99
N PRO A 82 -18.74 7.37 -22.00
CA PRO A 82 -19.69 8.42 -22.32
C PRO A 82 -21.01 7.72 -22.62
N SER A 83 -22.08 8.12 -21.94
CA SER A 83 -23.42 7.79 -22.39
C SER A 83 -23.49 8.17 -23.86
N ALA A 84 -23.53 7.17 -24.75
CA ALA A 84 -23.86 7.36 -26.14
C ALA A 84 -25.33 7.77 -26.17
N THR A 85 -25.59 9.04 -25.88
CA THR A 85 -26.83 9.72 -26.21
C THR A 85 -26.63 10.35 -27.56
N GLU A 86 -26.57 9.53 -28.60
CA GLU A 86 -26.84 9.93 -29.98
C GLU A 86 -26.97 8.67 -30.83
N GLU A 87 -28.19 8.13 -30.85
CA GLU A 87 -28.91 7.75 -32.06
C GLU A 87 -30.21 7.06 -31.65
N SER A 88 -31.29 7.84 -31.54
CA SER A 88 -32.58 7.34 -31.98
C SER A 88 -32.99 8.18 -33.17
N ALA A 89 -32.92 7.53 -34.33
CA ALA A 89 -33.65 7.89 -35.53
C ALA A 89 -35.13 8.20 -35.18
N GLU A 90 -35.70 9.25 -35.76
CA GLU A 90 -36.55 9.20 -36.97
C GLU A 90 -37.14 10.60 -37.27
#